data_AF-A0A949XRM0-F1
#
_entry.id   AF-A0A949XRM0-F1
#
_cell.length_a   1.000
_cell.length_b   1.000
_cell.length_c   1.000
_cell.angle_alpha   90.00
_cell.angle_beta   90.00
_cell.angle_gamma   90.00
#
_symmetry.space_group_name_H-M   'P 1'
#
loop_
_entity.id
_entity.type
_entity.pdbx_description
1 polymer ?
#
loop_
_entity_poly.entity_id
_entity_poly.type
_entity_poly.pdbx_seq_one_letter_code
_entity_poly.pdbx_strand_id
1 'polypeptide(L)'
;MIEIFLPGGALAKIHHRRGSELPEIPVSWPILAATGYSDLSLEEFAELEVGDILLFASAPRFLLPATAQACERGWEAVLVESDQRRLKIKDYFERSNLTMESEAAPPEQTDFHKPNLATLPVRVHIVLSQLEMSLAELSKLRPGSIVELDREKSESVQLAVNGKIAGTGELVQIEGRLGVRISNWNAQ
;
A
#
# COMPACT_ATOMS: atom_id res chain seq x y z
N MET A 1 -0.62 -15.99 10.43
CA MET A 1 0.14 -15.09 11.33
C MET A 1 1.44 -14.68 10.65
N ILE A 2 1.53 -13.41 10.30
CA ILE A 2 2.76 -12.76 9.85
C ILE A 2 3.14 -11.75 10.93
N GLU A 3 4.40 -11.72 11.35
CA GLU A 3 4.89 -10.82 12.39
C GLU A 3 5.63 -9.63 11.77
N ILE A 4 5.39 -8.42 12.30
CA ILE A 4 6.03 -7.19 11.81
C ILE A 4 7.02 -6.66 12.83
N PHE A 5 8.29 -6.52 12.45
CA PHE A 5 9.35 -5.95 13.28
C PHE A 5 9.63 -4.48 12.91
N LEU A 6 9.53 -3.57 13.87
CA LEU A 6 9.76 -2.14 13.68
C LEU A 6 11.19 -1.72 14.09
N PRO A 7 12.04 -1.14 13.21
CA PRO A 7 13.37 -0.68 13.57
C PRO A 7 13.38 0.74 14.19
N GLY A 8 14.51 1.10 14.79
CA GLY A 8 14.75 2.41 15.42
C GLY A 8 14.40 3.63 14.56
N GLY A 9 14.88 3.66 13.31
CA GLY A 9 14.74 4.80 12.41
C GLY A 9 13.30 5.05 11.94
N ALA A 10 12.49 3.99 11.79
CA ALA A 10 11.11 4.09 11.33
C ALA A 10 10.21 4.80 12.38
N LEU A 11 10.48 4.58 13.66
CA LEU A 11 9.69 5.14 14.77
C LEU A 11 10.18 6.52 15.22
N ALA A 12 11.45 6.86 14.97
CA ALA A 12 12.03 8.16 15.32
C ALA A 12 11.24 9.34 14.71
N LYS A 13 10.59 9.14 13.55
CA LYS A 13 9.76 10.15 12.88
C LYS A 13 8.35 10.30 13.48
N ILE A 14 7.85 9.31 14.23
CA ILE A 14 6.55 9.37 14.92
C ILE A 14 6.66 10.18 16.21
N HIS A 15 7.82 10.16 16.87
CA HIS A 15 8.02 10.69 18.22
C HIS A 15 8.23 12.22 18.33
N HIS A 16 7.86 13.02 17.33
CA HIS A 16 8.22 14.44 17.31
C HIS A 16 7.52 15.32 18.38
N ARG A 17 6.58 14.79 19.18
CA ARG A 17 6.12 15.41 20.43
C ARG A 17 6.11 14.41 21.59
N ARG A 18 7.00 14.59 22.57
CA ARG A 18 6.89 13.97 23.90
C ARG A 18 6.40 15.01 24.90
N GLY A 19 5.35 14.69 25.65
CA GLY A 19 5.00 15.48 26.84
C GLY A 19 3.65 15.20 27.48
N SER A 20 2.68 14.62 26.77
CA SER A 20 1.34 14.37 27.33
C SER A 20 0.91 12.95 27.03
N GLU A 21 0.46 12.21 28.04
CA GLU A 21 -0.38 11.03 27.85
C GLU A 21 -1.49 11.42 26.86
N LEU A 22 -1.55 10.73 25.73
CA LEU A 22 -2.59 10.97 24.75
C LEU A 22 -3.91 10.56 25.40
N PRO A 23 -4.97 11.40 25.34
CA PRO A 23 -6.27 11.02 25.86
C PRO A 23 -6.72 9.69 25.22
N GLU A 24 -7.45 8.86 25.96
CA GLU A 24 -8.07 7.61 25.49
C GLU A 24 -9.22 7.91 24.51
N ILE A 25 -8.91 8.63 23.43
CA ILE A 25 -9.84 8.84 22.33
C ILE A 25 -9.84 7.56 21.50
N PRO A 26 -11.01 6.97 21.20
CA PRO A 26 -11.12 5.75 20.40
C PRO A 26 -10.89 6.07 18.91
N VAL A 27 -9.74 6.66 18.59
CA VAL A 27 -9.30 6.86 17.22
C VAL A 27 -8.42 5.69 16.84
N SER A 28 -8.90 4.91 15.87
CA SER A 28 -8.10 3.94 15.13
C SER A 28 -7.87 4.42 13.71
N TRP A 29 -6.77 3.95 13.13
CA TRP A 29 -6.51 4.13 11.71
C TRP A 29 -6.39 2.76 11.04
N PRO A 30 -7.05 2.57 9.88
CA PRO A 30 -6.81 1.41 9.04
C PRO A 30 -5.43 1.52 8.42
N ILE A 31 -4.65 0.45 8.54
CA ILE A 31 -3.35 0.28 7.90
C ILE A 31 -3.46 -0.90 6.95
N LEU A 32 -3.23 -0.67 5.65
CA LEU A 32 -3.29 -1.74 4.67
C LEU A 32 -1.94 -2.45 4.60
N ALA A 33 -1.91 -3.75 4.89
CA ALA A 33 -0.74 -4.59 4.71
C ALA A 33 -0.70 -5.11 3.26
N ALA A 34 0.00 -4.39 2.40
CA ALA A 34 0.18 -4.76 0.99
C ALA A 34 1.42 -5.65 0.80
N THR A 35 1.31 -6.69 -0.03
CA THR A 35 2.45 -7.55 -0.42
C THR A 35 3.17 -7.02 -1.67
N GLY A 36 2.49 -6.17 -2.44
CA GLY A 36 3.01 -5.64 -3.67
C GLY A 36 2.00 -4.72 -4.36
N TYR A 37 2.34 -4.29 -5.56
CA TYR A 37 1.49 -3.42 -6.36
C TYR A 37 1.72 -3.64 -7.86
N SER A 38 0.74 -3.20 -8.65
CA SER A 38 0.84 -3.06 -10.10
C SER A 38 0.55 -1.61 -10.48
N ASP A 39 1.33 -1.08 -11.41
CA ASP A 39 1.10 0.24 -12.00
C ASP A 39 0.49 0.05 -13.38
N LEU A 40 -0.68 0.66 -13.60
CA LEU A 40 -1.46 0.59 -14.83
C LEU A 40 -1.78 2.01 -15.30
N SER A 41 -2.15 2.17 -16.56
CA SER A 41 -2.91 3.33 -17.02
C SER A 41 -4.38 3.22 -16.64
N LEU A 42 -5.12 4.33 -16.69
CA LEU A 42 -6.56 4.33 -16.43
C LEU A 42 -7.33 3.49 -17.46
N GLU A 43 -6.86 3.49 -18.71
CA GLU A 43 -7.41 2.65 -19.79
C GLU A 43 -7.22 1.17 -19.48
N GLU A 44 -5.99 0.73 -19.22
CA GLU A 44 -5.72 -0.68 -18.86
C GLU A 44 -6.49 -1.10 -17.61
N PHE A 45 -6.59 -0.24 -16.60
CA PHE A 45 -7.38 -0.53 -15.40
C PHE A 45 -8.88 -0.68 -15.69
N ALA A 46 -9.43 0.17 -16.58
CA ALA A 46 -10.85 0.13 -16.94
C ALA A 46 -11.21 -1.09 -17.79
N GLU A 47 -10.24 -1.67 -18.50
CA GLU A 47 -10.40 -2.88 -19.29
C GLU A 47 -10.32 -4.18 -18.48
N LEU A 48 -9.90 -4.13 -17.20
CA LEU A 48 -9.75 -5.33 -16.36
C LEU A 48 -11.11 -5.96 -16.01
N GLU A 49 -11.26 -7.23 -16.36
CA GLU A 49 -12.46 -8.03 -16.08
C GLU A 49 -12.24 -9.06 -14.96
N VAL A 50 -13.35 -9.59 -14.44
CA VAL A 50 -13.30 -10.73 -13.52
C VAL A 50 -12.76 -11.94 -14.28
N GLY A 51 -11.76 -12.61 -13.70
CA GLY A 51 -11.04 -13.72 -14.32
C GLY A 51 -9.67 -13.32 -14.88
N ASP A 52 -9.44 -12.03 -15.15
CA ASP A 52 -8.13 -11.54 -15.59
C ASP A 52 -7.07 -11.70 -14.51
N ILE A 53 -5.81 -11.80 -14.95
CA ILE A 53 -4.67 -11.96 -14.07
C ILE A 53 -3.82 -10.70 -14.09
N LEU A 54 -3.87 -9.97 -12.98
CA LEU A 54 -3.05 -8.80 -12.75
C LEU A 54 -1.69 -9.22 -12.19
N LEU A 55 -0.64 -9.09 -13.00
CA LEU A 55 0.74 -9.27 -12.52
C LEU A 55 1.15 -8.09 -11.63
N PHE A 56 1.94 -8.36 -10.59
CA PHE A 56 2.37 -7.33 -9.65
C PHE A 56 3.83 -7.53 -9.20
N ALA A 57 4.48 -6.42 -8.84
CA ALA A 57 5.80 -6.43 -8.24
C ALA A 57 5.69 -6.69 -6.73
N SER A 58 6.46 -7.64 -6.20
CA SER A 58 6.53 -7.87 -4.74
C SER A 58 7.27 -6.70 -4.10
N ALA A 59 6.54 -5.96 -3.27
CA ALA A 59 7.02 -4.79 -2.56
C ALA A 59 6.17 -4.63 -1.29
N PRO A 60 6.48 -5.38 -0.22
CA PRO A 60 5.69 -5.35 1.00
C PRO A 60 5.66 -3.94 1.60
N ARG A 61 4.46 -3.43 1.90
CA ARG A 61 4.22 -2.08 2.41
C ARG A 61 3.07 -2.07 3.41
N PHE A 62 3.17 -1.18 4.38
CA PHE A 62 2.10 -0.84 5.31
C PHE A 62 1.61 0.55 4.99
N LEU A 63 0.51 0.64 4.25
CA LEU A 63 -0.03 1.89 3.77
C LEU A 63 -0.84 2.55 4.87
N LEU A 64 -0.51 3.80 5.15
CA LEU A 64 -1.28 4.65 6.04
C LEU A 64 -2.37 5.38 5.25
N PRO A 65 -3.42 5.87 5.92
CA PRO A 65 -4.44 6.69 5.29
C PRO A 65 -3.82 7.90 4.58
N ALA A 66 -4.28 8.13 3.35
CA ALA A 66 -3.85 9.25 2.53
C ALA A 66 -4.17 10.59 3.20
N THR A 67 -3.38 11.61 2.89
CA THR A 67 -3.61 12.99 3.35
C THR A 67 -3.80 13.90 2.15
N ALA A 68 -4.24 15.12 2.37
CA ALA A 68 -4.41 16.10 1.29
C ALA A 68 -3.11 16.35 0.49
N GLN A 69 -1.93 16.22 1.12
CA GLN A 69 -0.64 16.47 0.47
C GLN A 69 0.03 15.24 -0.17
N ALA A 70 -0.28 14.02 0.31
CA ALA A 70 0.35 12.79 -0.18
C ALA A 70 -0.71 11.72 -0.49
N CYS A 71 -0.71 11.25 -1.74
CA CYS A 71 -1.64 10.25 -2.24
C CYS A 71 -1.31 8.84 -1.75
N GLU A 72 -0.04 8.53 -1.52
CA GLU A 72 0.42 7.25 -0.96
C GLU A 72 1.50 7.54 0.10
N ARG A 73 1.39 6.92 1.27
CA ARG A 73 2.43 7.00 2.31
C ARG A 73 2.37 5.78 3.22
N GLY A 74 3.44 5.54 3.94
CA GLY A 74 3.47 4.45 4.90
C GLY A 74 4.86 3.95 5.15
N TRP A 75 4.97 2.66 5.46
CA TRP A 75 6.23 2.01 5.73
C TRP A 75 6.54 0.95 4.69
N GLU A 76 7.75 0.98 4.16
CA GLU A 76 8.29 -0.13 3.39
C GLU A 76 8.66 -1.27 4.33
N ALA A 77 8.43 -2.50 3.88
CA ALA A 77 8.78 -3.69 4.62
C ALA A 77 9.55 -4.67 3.74
N VAL A 78 10.39 -5.47 4.37
CA VAL A 78 11.15 -6.53 3.73
C VAL A 78 10.92 -7.84 4.47
N LEU A 79 10.83 -8.94 3.73
CA LEU A 79 10.82 -10.27 4.32
C LEU A 79 12.19 -10.52 4.98
N VAL A 80 12.16 -11.11 6.18
CA VAL A 80 13.38 -11.52 6.86
C VAL A 80 13.89 -12.81 6.22
N GLU A 81 15.14 -12.83 5.75
CA GLU A 81 15.72 -13.98 5.02
C GLU A 81 15.62 -15.30 5.80
N SER A 82 15.83 -15.25 7.12
CA SER A 82 15.76 -16.41 8.00
C SER A 82 14.34 -16.87 8.33
N ASP A 83 13.33 -16.03 8.10
CA ASP A 83 11.93 -16.32 8.43
C ASP A 83 10.95 -15.59 7.50
N GLN A 84 10.40 -16.33 6.54
CA GLN A 84 9.43 -15.82 5.57
C GLN A 84 8.08 -15.42 6.17
N ARG A 85 7.86 -15.63 7.47
CA ARG A 85 6.67 -15.16 8.20
C ARG A 85 6.92 -13.84 8.92
N ARG A 86 8.14 -13.30 8.85
CA ARG A 86 8.51 -12.03 9.47
C ARG A 86 8.76 -10.97 8.43
N LEU A 87 8.04 -9.87 8.56
CA LEU A 87 8.30 -8.63 7.83
C LEU A 87 9.04 -7.68 8.75
N LYS A 88 10.13 -7.09 8.28
CA LYS A 88 10.83 -6.02 8.96
C LYS A 88 10.51 -4.71 8.26
N ILE A 89 9.96 -3.75 9.00
CA ILE A 89 9.84 -2.39 8.51
C ILE A 89 11.24 -1.84 8.23
N LYS A 90 11.39 -1.09 7.14
CA LYS A 90 12.64 -0.48 6.73
C LYS A 90 12.56 1.03 6.92
N ASP A 91 11.85 1.71 6.02
CA ASP A 91 11.78 3.16 5.94
C ASP A 91 10.33 3.66 5.83
N TYR A 92 10.11 4.88 6.33
CA TYR A 92 8.88 5.63 6.07
C TYR A 92 8.99 6.34 4.71
N PHE A 93 7.93 6.26 3.91
CA PHE A 93 7.84 6.92 2.61
C PHE A 93 6.57 7.77 2.50
N GLU A 94 6.67 8.83 1.70
CA GLU A 94 5.55 9.60 1.17
C GLU A 94 5.77 9.73 -0.33
N ARG A 95 4.75 9.40 -1.12
CA ARG A 95 4.75 9.50 -2.57
C ARG A 95 3.62 10.42 -3.00
N SER A 96 3.99 11.49 -3.66
CA SER A 96 3.06 12.28 -4.47
C SER A 96 3.01 11.67 -5.87
N ASN A 97 1.82 11.44 -6.42
CA ASN A 97 1.66 10.90 -7.78
C ASN A 97 2.10 11.90 -8.88
N LEU A 98 2.70 13.04 -8.50
CA LEU A 98 3.11 14.14 -9.37
C LEU A 98 4.57 14.06 -9.83
N THR A 99 5.33 13.03 -9.42
CA THR A 99 6.71 12.83 -9.86
C THR A 99 6.80 11.64 -10.82
N MET A 100 6.41 11.89 -12.07
CA MET A 100 7.08 11.23 -13.19
C MET A 100 8.28 12.12 -13.55
N GLU A 101 9.49 11.59 -13.42
CA GLU A 101 10.69 12.17 -14.03
C GLU A 101 10.51 12.09 -15.56
N SER A 102 9.80 13.07 -16.11
CA SER A 102 9.76 13.32 -17.54
C SER A 102 10.92 14.26 -17.87
N GLU A 103 12.02 13.67 -18.32
CA GLU A 103 13.05 14.41 -19.05
C GLU A 103 12.50 14.70 -20.46
N ALA A 104 11.65 15.73 -20.56
CA ALA A 104 11.14 16.22 -21.83
C ALA A 104 11.25 17.74 -21.89
N ALA A 105 11.86 18.22 -22.98
CA ALA A 105 12.07 19.62 -23.33
C ALA A 105 10.77 20.45 -23.27
N PRO A 106 10.86 21.79 -23.14
CA PRO A 106 9.69 22.64 -22.95
C PRO A 106 8.73 22.52 -24.14
N PRO A 107 7.42 22.27 -23.94
CA PRO A 107 6.47 22.38 -25.03
C PRO A 107 6.20 23.86 -25.28
N GLU A 108 6.62 24.33 -26.46
CA GLU A 108 6.08 25.55 -27.04
C GLU A 108 4.59 25.33 -27.39
N GLN A 109 3.77 26.34 -27.10
CA GLN A 109 2.37 26.52 -27.50
C GLN A 109 1.31 25.72 -26.69
N THR A 110 0.69 26.44 -25.75
CA THR A 110 -0.49 26.00 -25.00
C THR A 110 -1.75 26.11 -25.85
N ASP A 111 -2.07 25.05 -26.58
CA ASP A 111 -3.47 24.67 -26.78
C ASP A 111 -3.94 23.96 -25.50
N PHE A 112 -5.10 24.34 -24.95
CA PHE A 112 -5.73 23.58 -23.87
C PHE A 112 -6.25 22.26 -24.44
N HIS A 113 -5.34 21.34 -24.77
CA HIS A 113 -5.66 19.96 -25.07
C HIS A 113 -6.43 19.39 -23.88
N LYS A 114 -7.63 18.87 -24.14
CA LYS A 114 -8.40 18.11 -23.16
C LYS A 114 -7.45 17.09 -22.51
N PRO A 115 -7.31 17.07 -21.17
CA PRO A 115 -6.39 16.16 -20.52
C PRO A 115 -6.71 14.74 -20.95
N ASN A 116 -5.72 14.03 -21.49
CA ASN A 116 -5.88 12.63 -21.87
C ASN A 116 -5.95 11.80 -20.59
N LEU A 117 -7.17 11.49 -20.15
CA LEU A 117 -7.38 10.74 -18.92
C LEU A 117 -6.96 9.28 -19.04
N ALA A 118 -6.92 8.73 -20.25
CA ALA A 118 -6.56 7.33 -20.50
C ALA A 118 -5.16 6.99 -19.97
N THR A 119 -4.21 7.93 -20.10
CA THR A 119 -2.81 7.74 -19.67
C THR A 119 -2.58 8.05 -18.19
N LEU A 120 -3.63 8.34 -17.41
CA LEU A 120 -3.47 8.67 -16.00
C LEU A 120 -2.98 7.42 -15.24
N PRO A 121 -1.89 7.50 -14.44
CA PRO A 121 -1.37 6.34 -13.74
C PRO A 121 -2.30 5.93 -12.59
N VAL A 122 -2.61 4.64 -12.54
CA VAL A 122 -3.39 3.97 -11.50
C VAL A 122 -2.53 2.90 -10.86
N ARG A 123 -2.24 3.06 -9.57
CA ARG A 123 -1.57 2.02 -8.77
C ARG A 123 -2.60 1.14 -8.06
N VAL A 124 -2.54 -0.15 -8.34
CA VAL A 124 -3.33 -1.18 -7.66
C VAL A 124 -2.46 -1.90 -6.64
N HIS A 125 -2.77 -1.77 -5.36
CA HIS A 125 -2.11 -2.50 -4.29
C HIS A 125 -2.76 -3.84 -4.04
N ILE A 126 -1.92 -4.87 -3.85
CA ILE A 126 -2.36 -6.21 -3.47
C ILE A 126 -2.29 -6.31 -1.95
N VAL A 127 -3.45 -6.20 -1.30
CA VAL A 127 -3.60 -6.11 0.16
C VAL A 127 -3.88 -7.50 0.72
N LEU A 128 -3.02 -7.94 1.63
CA LEU A 128 -3.15 -9.21 2.34
C LEU A 128 -4.14 -9.10 3.51
N SER A 129 -4.10 -7.98 4.24
CA SER A 129 -4.97 -7.73 5.38
C SER A 129 -5.06 -6.24 5.68
N GLN A 130 -6.06 -5.88 6.48
CA GLN A 130 -6.19 -4.55 7.07
C GLN A 130 -5.97 -4.68 8.57
N LEU A 131 -5.12 -3.81 9.10
CA LEU A 131 -4.84 -3.72 10.52
C LEU A 131 -5.48 -2.43 11.06
N GLU A 132 -6.38 -2.55 12.02
CA GLU A 132 -6.85 -1.40 12.80
C GLU A 132 -5.87 -1.16 13.95
N MET A 133 -5.23 0.02 13.98
CA MET A 133 -4.37 0.41 15.09
C MET A 133 -4.91 1.67 15.77
N SER A 134 -5.16 1.58 17.07
CA SER A 134 -5.49 2.72 17.91
C SER A 134 -4.31 3.66 18.10
N LEU A 135 -4.61 4.93 18.41
CA LEU A 135 -3.60 5.90 18.81
C LEU A 135 -2.73 5.41 19.99
N ALA A 136 -3.36 4.71 20.93
CA ALA A 136 -2.68 4.14 22.09
C ALA A 136 -1.68 3.03 21.68
N GLU A 137 -2.05 2.15 20.75
CA GLU A 137 -1.14 1.11 20.23
C GLU A 137 0.02 1.73 19.46
N LEU A 138 -0.26 2.69 18.57
CA LEU A 138 0.77 3.43 17.84
C LEU A 138 1.74 4.14 18.79
N SER A 139 1.25 4.74 19.87
CA SER A 139 2.10 5.41 20.88
C SER A 139 3.02 4.45 21.65
N LYS A 140 2.63 3.18 21.74
CA LYS A 140 3.39 2.13 22.43
C LYS A 140 4.40 1.43 21.53
N LEU A 141 4.31 1.63 20.21
CA LEU A 141 5.29 1.07 19.27
C LEU A 141 6.70 1.57 19.60
N ARG A 142 7.62 0.61 19.73
CA ARG A 142 9.03 0.85 20.02
C ARG A 142 9.88 0.00 19.08
N PRO A 143 11.17 0.34 18.92
CA PRO A 143 12.06 -0.48 18.13
C PRO A 143 12.07 -1.90 18.70
N GLY A 144 11.80 -2.88 17.83
CA GLY A 144 11.62 -4.28 18.22
C GLY A 144 10.19 -4.71 18.53
N SER A 145 9.21 -3.80 18.47
CA SER A 145 7.79 -4.18 18.55
C SER A 145 7.45 -5.17 17.44
N ILE A 146 6.64 -6.16 17.83
CA ILE A 146 6.05 -7.16 16.94
C ILE A 146 4.56 -6.86 16.83
N VAL A 147 4.06 -6.75 15.60
CA VAL A 147 2.63 -6.67 15.33
C VAL A 147 2.22 -7.91 14.55
N GLU A 148 1.18 -8.59 15.03
CA GLU A 148 0.64 -9.76 14.36
C GLU A 148 -0.36 -9.33 13.31
N LEU A 149 -0.15 -9.79 12.08
CA LEU A 149 -1.16 -9.71 11.04
C LEU A 149 -2.05 -10.93 11.12
N ASP A 150 -3.34 -10.65 11.29
CA ASP A 150 -4.35 -11.67 11.16
C ASP A 150 -4.47 -12.03 9.68
N ARG A 151 -3.86 -13.17 9.37
CA ARG A 151 -3.94 -13.79 8.06
C ARG A 151 -4.55 -15.15 8.30
N GLU A 152 -5.83 -15.27 8.00
CA GLU A 152 -6.39 -16.55 7.61
C GLU A 152 -5.57 -17.04 6.41
N LYS A 153 -5.25 -18.34 6.35
CA LYS A 153 -4.40 -18.96 5.31
C LYS A 153 -5.06 -18.95 3.91
N SER A 154 -5.79 -17.90 3.59
CA SER A 154 -6.41 -17.66 2.31
C SER A 154 -5.36 -17.19 1.32
N GLU A 155 -5.49 -17.67 0.09
CA GLU A 155 -4.87 -17.08 -1.10
C GLU A 155 -5.66 -15.86 -1.58
N SER A 156 -6.83 -15.61 -0.98
CA SER A 156 -7.62 -14.42 -1.26
C SER A 156 -6.92 -13.16 -0.77
N VAL A 157 -6.96 -12.14 -1.61
CA VAL A 157 -6.40 -10.82 -1.38
C VAL A 157 -7.41 -9.76 -1.80
N GLN A 158 -7.23 -8.57 -1.24
CA GLN A 158 -7.96 -7.38 -1.64
C GLN A 158 -7.14 -6.57 -2.64
N LEU A 159 -7.83 -5.90 -3.57
CA LEU A 159 -7.24 -4.97 -4.52
C LEU A 159 -7.58 -3.55 -4.07
N ALA A 160 -6.59 -2.74 -3.75
CA ALA A 160 -6.79 -1.37 -3.28
C ALA A 160 -6.25 -0.34 -4.28
N VAL A 161 -7.06 0.64 -4.62
CA VAL A 161 -6.70 1.77 -5.49
C VAL A 161 -6.87 3.05 -4.70
N ASN A 162 -5.84 3.88 -4.65
CA ASN A 162 -5.84 5.14 -3.86
C ASN A 162 -6.30 4.95 -2.40
N GLY A 163 -5.87 3.85 -1.78
CA GLY A 163 -6.19 3.52 -0.39
C GLY A 163 -7.61 2.99 -0.14
N LYS A 164 -8.42 2.78 -1.18
CA LYS A 164 -9.77 2.19 -1.07
C LYS A 164 -9.80 0.80 -1.68
N ILE A 165 -10.48 -0.14 -1.04
CA ILE A 165 -10.66 -1.49 -1.60
C ILE A 165 -11.61 -1.41 -2.79
N ALA A 166 -11.04 -1.62 -3.98
CA ALA A 166 -11.74 -1.63 -5.25
C ALA A 166 -12.26 -3.01 -5.62
N GLY A 167 -11.62 -4.09 -5.14
CA GLY A 167 -12.03 -5.46 -5.49
C GLY A 167 -11.33 -6.53 -4.66
N THR A 168 -11.50 -7.77 -5.07
CA THR A 168 -10.87 -8.95 -4.47
C THR A 168 -10.38 -9.91 -5.55
N GLY A 169 -9.43 -10.77 -5.18
CA GLY A 169 -8.91 -11.78 -6.06
C GLY A 169 -8.17 -12.87 -5.31
N GLU A 170 -7.54 -13.76 -6.06
CA GLU A 170 -6.75 -14.88 -5.56
C GLU A 170 -5.31 -14.76 -6.05
N LEU A 171 -4.35 -14.92 -5.15
CA LEU A 171 -2.94 -14.98 -5.51
C LEU A 171 -2.67 -16.21 -6.37
N VAL A 172 -2.05 -15.98 -7.52
CA VAL A 172 -1.63 -17.02 -8.46
C VAL A 172 -0.16 -16.83 -8.82
N GLN A 173 0.51 -17.92 -9.19
CA GLN A 173 1.85 -17.86 -9.76
C GLN A 173 1.82 -18.38 -11.19
N ILE A 174 2.29 -17.57 -12.13
CA ILE A 174 2.31 -17.89 -13.57
C ILE A 174 3.71 -17.65 -14.08
N GLU A 175 4.35 -18.70 -14.64
CA GLU A 175 5.70 -18.62 -15.19
C GLU A 175 6.73 -18.00 -14.23
N GLY A 176 6.60 -18.30 -12.94
CA GLY A 176 7.48 -17.78 -11.90
C GLY A 176 7.17 -16.35 -11.44
N ARG A 177 6.20 -15.66 -12.06
CA ARG A 177 5.72 -14.33 -11.65
C ARG A 177 4.50 -14.42 -10.75
N LEU A 178 4.43 -13.54 -9.76
CA LEU A 178 3.25 -13.41 -8.92
C LEU A 178 2.18 -12.59 -9.65
N GLY A 179 0.93 -13.04 -9.55
CA GLY A 179 -0.23 -12.35 -10.06
C GLY A 179 -1.42 -12.49 -9.12
N VAL A 180 -2.47 -11.74 -9.40
CA VAL A 180 -3.78 -11.90 -8.77
C VAL A 180 -4.80 -12.16 -9.85
N ARG A 181 -5.49 -13.30 -9.76
CA ARG A 181 -6.70 -13.52 -10.55
C ARG A 181 -7.83 -12.72 -9.91
N ILE A 182 -8.42 -11.80 -10.67
CA ILE A 182 -9.50 -10.95 -10.19
C ILE A 182 -10.76 -11.82 -10.01
N SER A 183 -11.36 -11.76 -8.83
CA SER A 183 -12.57 -12.54 -8.50
C SER A 183 -13.80 -11.64 -8.43
N ASN A 184 -13.65 -10.39 -7.99
CA ASN A 184 -14.76 -9.44 -7.90
C ASN A 184 -14.27 -7.98 -7.89
N TRP A 185 -15.11 -7.07 -8.39
CA TRP A 185 -14.97 -5.63 -8.21
C TRP A 185 -16.08 -5.12 -7.29
N ASN A 186 -15.73 -4.25 -6.34
CA ASN A 186 -16.66 -3.60 -5.41
C ASN A 186 -17.40 -2.41 -6.05
N ALA A 187 -17.02 -2.02 -7.28
CA ALA A 187 -17.66 -0.92 -8.00
C ALA A 187 -19.02 -1.39 -8.55
N GLN A 188 -20.10 -0.95 -7.89
CA GLN A 188 -21.41 -0.72 -8.50
C GLN A 188 -21.75 0.77 -8.38
#